data_AF-A0A922WMZ9-F1
#
_entry.id   AF-A0A922WMZ9-F1
#
_cell.length_a   1.000
_cell.length_b   1.000
_cell.length_c   1.000
_cell.angle_alpha   90.00
_cell.angle_beta   90.00
_cell.angle_gamma   90.00
#
_symmetry.space_group_name_H-M   'P 1'
#
loop_
_entity.id
_entity.type
_entity.pdbx_description
1 polymer ?
#
loop_
_entity_poly.entity_id
_entity_poly.type
_entity_poly.pdbx_seq_one_letter_code
_entity_poly.pdbx_strand_id
1 'polypeptide(L)'
;MNRITGMAVPRRLFLQAAGVGLALPLLESMTPALAKAPKESETPRRFLGICNNLGLLPEHFFPQGTGRDYEDSTYLKLLERHRNDFTVFSGVSHPDVDGGHPADICFLTAAPHPSSGGFRNTISLDQYIAEQIGIKTRFPSLTLGVNTSSGLRSLSWTGSGVLIPCEEKPSAIFRAMFTQGSPAQIEAQVRKLEQGQSILDAVAGQAKDLQKSLPARDRERLDQYFGSVRDLEQRLAVGKEWERKPKPAAPGPVPTDISTPAEYMAKTKLMYDMARLAFESDSTRSVTLMLDSVNSPVLELEDHEITEGYHNLSHHGKSPAKLAQLQAIDEWHMKLLDGLFTSLKDSKEDGQPLLDRTMILYGSNLGNASTHVTTNLPTLLAGGGFRHGQHLGFDRDRNYPLPNLFVSMLQRMGLEADRFASSTGTMRGLELA
;
A
#
# COMPACT_ATOMS: atom_id res chain seq x y z
N MET A 1 -34.76 34.83 -26.62
CA MET A 1 -33.82 33.96 -27.36
C MET A 1 -32.43 34.56 -27.26
N ASN A 2 -31.65 34.19 -26.24
CA ASN A 2 -30.26 34.63 -26.12
C ASN A 2 -29.36 33.69 -26.93
N ARG A 3 -28.74 34.20 -28.00
CA ARG A 3 -27.71 33.48 -28.76
C ARG A 3 -26.40 33.54 -27.96
N ILE A 4 -25.88 32.39 -27.56
CA ILE A 4 -24.53 32.24 -27.03
C ILE A 4 -23.59 32.10 -28.23
N THR A 5 -22.73 33.09 -28.47
CA THR A 5 -21.67 33.03 -29.48
C THR A 5 -20.33 32.77 -28.80
N GLY A 6 -19.94 31.51 -28.67
CA GLY A 6 -18.57 31.12 -28.32
C GLY A 6 -17.84 30.67 -29.58
N MET A 7 -16.72 31.33 -29.92
CA MET A 7 -15.87 30.91 -31.03
C MET A 7 -15.06 29.66 -30.65
N ALA A 8 -15.19 28.59 -31.43
CA ALA A 8 -14.33 27.41 -31.33
C ALA A 8 -13.11 27.59 -32.27
N VAL A 9 -11.90 27.36 -31.75
CA VAL A 9 -10.69 27.39 -32.59
C VAL A 9 -10.67 26.15 -33.48
N PRO A 10 -10.50 26.28 -34.81
CA PRO A 10 -10.43 25.14 -35.71
C PRO A 10 -9.22 24.24 -35.38
N ARG A 11 -9.44 22.93 -35.27
CA ARG A 11 -8.39 21.89 -35.03
C ARG A 11 -7.15 22.03 -35.92
N ARG A 12 -7.33 22.55 -37.14
CA ARG A 12 -6.25 22.73 -38.12
C ARG A 12 -5.29 23.88 -37.76
N LEU A 13 -5.74 24.89 -37.02
CA LEU A 13 -4.92 26.00 -36.55
C LEU A 13 -4.02 25.59 -35.37
N PHE A 14 -4.53 24.72 -34.48
CA PHE A 14 -3.77 24.17 -33.35
C PHE A 14 -2.60 23.29 -33.80
N LEU A 15 -2.79 22.50 -34.86
CA LEU A 15 -1.75 21.61 -35.39
C LEU A 15 -0.66 22.32 -36.20
N GLN A 16 -0.90 23.53 -36.71
CA GLN A 16 0.12 24.32 -37.41
C GLN A 16 1.06 25.09 -36.46
N ALA A 17 0.73 25.20 -35.17
CA ALA A 17 1.56 25.86 -34.16
C ALA A 17 2.47 24.88 -33.37
N ALA A 18 2.44 23.58 -33.67
CA ALA A 18 3.18 22.54 -32.95
C ALA A 18 4.66 22.39 -33.36
N GLY A 19 5.27 23.47 -33.85
CA GLY A 19 6.71 23.54 -34.13
C GLY A 19 7.41 24.37 -33.07
N VAL A 20 7.78 23.73 -31.95
CA VAL A 20 8.52 24.31 -30.81
C VAL A 20 7.68 25.28 -29.95
N GLY A 21 7.00 24.74 -28.92
CA GLY A 21 6.33 25.54 -27.89
C GLY A 21 6.03 24.72 -26.65
N LEU A 22 6.45 25.22 -25.48
CA LEU A 22 6.09 24.72 -24.15
C LEU A 22 4.58 24.46 -24.07
N ALA A 23 4.17 23.27 -23.61
CA ALA A 23 2.77 22.94 -23.41
C ALA A 23 2.15 23.91 -22.40
N LEU A 24 1.26 24.79 -22.88
CA LEU A 24 0.46 25.67 -22.04
C LEU A 24 -0.67 24.85 -21.37
N PRO A 25 -1.05 25.17 -20.12
CA PRO A 25 -2.19 24.55 -19.46
C PRO A 25 -3.49 24.84 -20.22
N LEU A 26 -4.41 23.86 -20.21
CA LEU A 26 -5.73 24.02 -20.82
C LEU A 26 -6.51 25.14 -20.12
N LEU A 27 -6.90 26.16 -20.87
CA LEU A 27 -7.76 27.25 -20.38
C LEU A 27 -9.24 26.83 -20.45
N GLU A 28 -10.06 27.28 -19.50
CA GLU A 28 -11.51 26.98 -19.42
C GLU A 28 -12.30 27.39 -20.68
N SER A 29 -11.75 28.26 -21.52
CA SER A 29 -12.33 28.62 -22.82
C SER A 29 -12.24 27.51 -23.87
N MET A 30 -11.51 26.43 -23.59
CA MET A 30 -11.28 25.30 -24.50
C MET A 30 -12.26 24.13 -24.28
N THR A 31 -13.16 24.21 -23.28
CA THR A 31 -14.24 23.23 -23.08
C THR A 31 -15.48 23.56 -23.92
N PRO A 32 -15.97 22.65 -24.79
CA PRO A 32 -17.18 22.89 -25.57
C PRO A 32 -18.41 23.05 -24.68
N ALA A 33 -19.24 24.07 -24.93
CA ALA A 33 -20.48 24.39 -24.19
C ALA A 33 -21.57 23.28 -24.20
N LEU A 34 -21.36 22.19 -24.95
CA LEU A 34 -22.25 21.02 -25.03
C LEU A 34 -21.52 19.70 -24.73
N ALA A 35 -20.31 19.75 -24.16
CA ALA A 35 -19.71 18.55 -23.59
C ALA A 35 -20.60 18.07 -22.44
N LYS A 36 -21.12 16.84 -22.57
CA LYS A 36 -21.72 16.10 -21.46
C LYS A 36 -20.81 16.27 -20.25
N ALA A 37 -21.37 16.72 -19.12
CA ALA A 37 -20.64 16.68 -17.85
C ALA A 37 -19.99 15.30 -17.71
N PRO A 38 -18.75 15.20 -17.17
CA PRO A 38 -18.16 13.91 -16.89
C PRO A 38 -19.21 13.05 -16.19
N LYS A 39 -19.39 11.82 -16.70
CA LYS A 39 -20.17 10.79 -16.01
C LYS A 39 -19.80 10.83 -14.53
N GLU A 40 -20.81 10.74 -13.66
CA GLU A 40 -20.73 10.71 -12.19
C GLU A 40 -19.34 10.33 -11.67
N SER A 41 -18.77 11.17 -10.79
CA SER A 41 -17.56 10.90 -10.02
C SER A 41 -17.38 9.40 -9.78
N GLU A 42 -16.44 8.75 -10.47
CA GLU A 42 -16.18 7.33 -10.25
C GLU A 42 -15.94 7.10 -8.75
N THR A 43 -16.80 6.28 -8.13
CA THR A 43 -16.68 5.93 -6.72
C THR A 43 -15.27 5.41 -6.44
N PRO A 44 -14.60 5.89 -5.38
CA PRO A 44 -13.16 5.70 -5.25
C PRO A 44 -12.75 4.23 -5.10
N ARG A 45 -11.63 3.90 -5.73
CA ARG A 45 -10.94 2.62 -5.53
C ARG A 45 -9.81 2.78 -4.53
N ARG A 46 -9.58 1.71 -3.77
CA ARG A 46 -8.69 1.72 -2.62
C ARG A 46 -7.72 0.55 -2.66
N PHE A 47 -6.60 0.72 -2.00
CA PHE A 47 -5.54 -0.27 -1.88
C PHE A 47 -5.15 -0.46 -0.41
N LEU A 48 -5.04 -1.72 0.01
CA LEU A 48 -4.43 -2.15 1.25
C LEU A 48 -3.34 -3.20 0.96
N GLY A 49 -2.08 -2.87 1.25
CA GLY A 49 -0.95 -3.82 1.16
C GLY A 49 -0.51 -4.31 2.53
N ILE A 50 -0.52 -5.61 2.76
CA ILE A 50 -0.18 -6.25 4.03
C ILE A 50 0.98 -7.22 3.80
N CYS A 51 2.08 -7.02 4.52
CA CYS A 51 3.18 -7.97 4.60
C CYS A 51 3.19 -8.61 5.99
N ASN A 52 2.93 -9.92 6.04
CA ASN A 52 3.27 -10.76 7.20
C ASN A 52 4.71 -11.23 7.02
N ASN A 53 5.69 -10.53 7.60
CA ASN A 53 7.09 -10.91 7.40
C ASN A 53 7.39 -12.24 8.12
N LEU A 54 8.40 -12.97 7.64
CA LEU A 54 8.71 -14.38 7.99
C LEU A 54 7.80 -15.45 7.38
N GLY A 55 6.69 -15.11 6.74
CA GLY A 55 5.98 -16.07 5.89
C GLY A 55 4.80 -16.74 6.54
N LEU A 56 4.24 -17.67 5.78
CA LEU A 56 3.28 -18.67 6.22
C LEU A 56 3.89 -20.02 5.93
N LEU A 57 3.52 -21.04 6.70
CA LEU A 57 3.94 -22.41 6.40
C LEU A 57 3.40 -22.84 5.02
N PRO A 58 4.28 -23.13 4.02
CA PRO A 58 3.85 -23.36 2.64
C PRO A 58 2.91 -24.56 2.49
N GLU A 59 3.14 -25.59 3.30
CA GLU A 59 2.39 -26.85 3.33
C GLU A 59 0.92 -26.63 3.71
N HIS A 60 0.63 -25.56 4.44
CA HIS A 60 -0.71 -25.22 4.92
C HIS A 60 -1.34 -24.05 4.16
N PHE A 61 -0.55 -23.22 3.48
CA PHE A 61 -1.04 -22.08 2.70
C PHE A 61 -1.42 -22.43 1.26
N PHE A 62 -0.54 -23.10 0.51
CA PHE A 62 -0.78 -23.31 -0.92
C PHE A 62 -1.83 -24.40 -1.18
N PRO A 63 -2.87 -24.11 -1.99
CA PRO A 63 -3.88 -25.11 -2.35
C PRO A 63 -3.36 -26.15 -3.34
N GLN A 64 -4.11 -27.24 -3.49
CA GLN A 64 -3.84 -28.27 -4.50
C GLN A 64 -4.69 -28.04 -5.77
N GLY A 65 -4.11 -28.30 -6.94
CA GLY A 65 -4.74 -27.97 -8.23
C GLY A 65 -4.61 -26.48 -8.59
N THR A 66 -5.14 -26.09 -9.75
CA THR A 66 -5.14 -24.68 -10.24
C THR A 66 -6.51 -24.35 -10.86
N GLY A 67 -6.76 -23.08 -11.17
CA GLY A 67 -8.04 -22.64 -11.72
C GLY A 67 -9.09 -22.49 -10.63
N ARG A 68 -10.37 -22.68 -10.95
CA ARG A 68 -11.51 -22.42 -10.04
C ARG A 68 -11.88 -23.62 -9.16
N ASP A 69 -11.45 -24.81 -9.54
CA ASP A 69 -11.79 -26.08 -8.89
C ASP A 69 -10.65 -26.60 -8.00
N TYR A 70 -9.76 -25.70 -7.56
CA TYR A 70 -8.68 -26.05 -6.64
C TYR A 70 -9.23 -26.51 -5.29
N GLU A 71 -8.52 -27.43 -4.65
CA GLU A 71 -8.80 -27.89 -3.29
C GLU A 71 -8.18 -26.93 -2.28
N ASP A 72 -9.00 -26.41 -1.36
CA ASP A 72 -8.55 -25.48 -0.34
C ASP A 72 -7.50 -26.11 0.59
N SER A 73 -6.43 -25.38 0.86
CA SER A 73 -5.43 -25.73 1.87
C SER A 73 -5.97 -25.51 3.29
N THR A 74 -5.24 -25.97 4.31
CA THR A 74 -5.63 -25.79 5.72
C THR A 74 -5.95 -24.33 6.05
N TYR A 75 -5.12 -23.39 5.60
CA TYR A 75 -5.30 -21.96 5.88
C TYR A 75 -6.42 -21.34 5.04
N LEU A 76 -6.58 -21.75 3.79
CA LEU A 76 -7.63 -21.19 2.93
C LEU A 76 -9.04 -21.65 3.32
N LYS A 77 -9.17 -22.82 3.97
CA LYS A 77 -10.45 -23.26 4.56
C LYS A 77 -11.00 -22.27 5.59
N LEU A 78 -10.13 -21.57 6.32
CA LEU A 78 -10.55 -20.53 7.27
C LEU A 78 -11.13 -19.28 6.58
N LEU A 79 -10.92 -19.14 5.28
CA LEU A 79 -11.43 -18.07 4.42
C LEU A 79 -12.56 -18.55 3.49
N GLU A 80 -13.10 -19.76 3.68
CA GLU A 80 -14.03 -20.40 2.73
C GLU A 80 -15.27 -19.55 2.39
N ARG A 81 -15.76 -18.77 3.36
CA ARG A 81 -16.91 -17.87 3.17
C ARG A 81 -16.65 -16.76 2.14
N HIS A 82 -15.38 -16.46 1.90
CA HIS A 82 -14.87 -15.46 0.96
C HIS A 82 -14.17 -16.09 -0.24
N ARG A 83 -14.33 -17.40 -0.48
CA ARG A 83 -13.63 -18.11 -1.58
C ARG A 83 -13.76 -17.41 -2.93
N ASN A 84 -14.92 -16.82 -3.21
CA ASN A 84 -15.20 -16.10 -4.46
C ASN A 84 -14.76 -14.63 -4.45
N ASP A 85 -14.17 -14.14 -3.36
CA ASP A 85 -13.73 -12.75 -3.19
C ASP A 85 -12.21 -12.60 -3.21
N PHE A 86 -11.45 -13.70 -3.31
CA PHE A 86 -10.00 -13.67 -3.46
C PHE A 86 -9.42 -14.59 -4.54
N THR A 87 -8.16 -14.34 -4.88
CA THR A 87 -7.32 -15.18 -5.73
C THR A 87 -6.02 -15.45 -5.02
N VAL A 88 -5.61 -16.72 -5.01
CA VAL A 88 -4.34 -17.17 -4.44
C VAL A 88 -3.34 -17.37 -5.58
N PHE A 89 -2.08 -17.07 -5.32
CA PHE A 89 -1.00 -17.19 -6.28
C PHE A 89 0.07 -18.13 -5.75
N SER A 90 0.58 -19.03 -6.60
CA SER A 90 1.80 -19.80 -6.32
C SER A 90 2.77 -19.68 -7.48
N GLY A 91 4.06 -19.87 -7.21
CA GLY A 91 5.14 -19.68 -8.18
C GLY A 91 5.36 -18.21 -8.55
N VAL A 92 5.13 -17.29 -7.61
CA VAL A 92 5.41 -15.85 -7.79
C VAL A 92 6.51 -15.39 -6.84
N SER A 93 7.32 -14.42 -7.29
CA SER A 93 8.33 -13.77 -6.45
C SER A 93 8.71 -12.41 -7.00
N HIS A 94 9.48 -11.63 -6.24
CA HIS A 94 10.12 -10.43 -6.77
C HIS A 94 11.45 -10.81 -7.42
N PRO A 95 11.63 -10.56 -8.73
CA PRO A 95 12.91 -10.78 -9.39
C PRO A 95 14.05 -10.08 -8.67
N ASP A 96 15.16 -10.80 -8.46
CA ASP A 96 16.40 -10.32 -7.85
C ASP A 96 16.28 -9.78 -6.41
N VAL A 97 15.14 -9.98 -5.74
CA VAL A 97 15.01 -9.73 -4.29
C VAL A 97 15.46 -10.98 -3.55
N ASP A 98 16.71 -10.95 -3.11
CA ASP A 98 17.41 -12.05 -2.42
C ASP A 98 17.70 -11.70 -0.95
N GLY A 99 18.56 -12.50 -0.30
CA GLY A 99 19.15 -12.13 0.99
C GLY A 99 18.34 -12.50 2.25
N GLY A 100 17.16 -13.10 2.10
CA GLY A 100 16.37 -13.61 3.23
C GLY A 100 15.62 -12.51 3.96
N HIS A 101 15.85 -12.32 5.27
CA HIS A 101 15.11 -11.36 6.09
C HIS A 101 15.04 -9.92 5.53
N PRO A 102 16.12 -9.34 4.96
CA PRO A 102 16.08 -7.99 4.39
C PRO A 102 15.14 -7.84 3.18
N ALA A 103 14.60 -8.93 2.62
CA ALA A 103 13.61 -8.86 1.56
C ALA A 103 12.28 -8.22 2.00
N ASP A 104 11.97 -8.13 3.29
CA ASP A 104 10.68 -7.60 3.74
C ASP A 104 10.44 -6.13 3.40
N ILE A 105 11.47 -5.30 3.51
CA ILE A 105 11.40 -3.89 3.10
C ILE A 105 11.22 -3.72 1.58
N CYS A 106 11.33 -4.80 0.80
CA CYS A 106 11.15 -4.78 -0.65
C CYS A 106 9.79 -5.32 -1.11
N PHE A 107 8.90 -5.74 -0.20
CA PHE A 107 7.64 -6.37 -0.58
C PHE A 107 6.75 -5.48 -1.48
N LEU A 108 6.71 -4.17 -1.24
CA LEU A 108 5.94 -3.22 -2.08
C LEU A 108 6.78 -2.44 -3.09
N THR A 109 8.10 -2.63 -3.12
CA THR A 109 9.02 -1.90 -4.01
C THR A 109 9.61 -2.80 -5.09
N ALA A 110 9.75 -4.10 -4.80
CA ALA A 110 10.50 -5.08 -5.57
C ALA A 110 11.94 -4.63 -5.91
N ALA A 111 12.55 -3.84 -5.03
CA ALA A 111 13.92 -3.37 -5.20
C ALA A 111 14.92 -4.53 -5.03
N PRO A 112 15.82 -4.76 -5.99
CA PRO A 112 16.68 -5.94 -5.99
C PRO A 112 17.83 -5.82 -4.98
N HIS A 113 18.36 -6.97 -4.55
CA HIS A 113 19.55 -7.14 -3.72
C HIS A 113 19.54 -6.35 -2.38
N PRO A 114 18.51 -6.52 -1.53
CA PRO A 114 18.39 -5.80 -0.26
C PRO A 114 19.51 -6.07 0.75
N SER A 115 20.26 -7.16 0.59
CA SER A 115 21.41 -7.48 1.43
C SER A 115 22.74 -6.90 0.93
N SER A 116 22.75 -6.21 -0.22
CA SER A 116 23.99 -5.61 -0.73
C SER A 116 24.39 -4.36 0.08
N GLY A 117 25.69 -4.16 0.31
CA GLY A 117 26.18 -3.05 1.14
C GLY A 117 25.93 -1.64 0.57
N GLY A 118 25.56 -1.55 -0.71
CA GLY A 118 25.14 -0.31 -1.39
C GLY A 118 23.66 -0.28 -1.72
N PHE A 119 22.86 -1.18 -1.12
CA PHE A 119 21.44 -1.28 -1.41
C PHE A 119 20.74 0.06 -1.17
N ARG A 120 19.86 0.39 -2.11
CA ARG A 120 18.96 1.52 -1.99
C ARG A 120 17.59 1.05 -2.46
N ASN A 121 16.60 1.32 -1.63
CA ASN A 121 15.23 1.00 -1.97
C ASN A 121 14.67 1.96 -3.03
N THR A 122 13.50 1.64 -3.56
CA THR A 122 12.81 2.45 -4.56
C THR A 122 11.41 2.82 -4.07
N ILE A 123 10.66 3.58 -4.89
CA ILE A 123 9.27 3.91 -4.57
C ILE A 123 8.47 2.63 -4.28
N SER A 124 7.69 2.67 -3.20
CA SER A 124 6.74 1.60 -2.89
C SER A 124 5.40 1.82 -3.59
N LEU A 125 4.66 0.74 -3.81
CA LEU A 125 3.39 0.75 -4.54
C LEU A 125 2.39 1.78 -3.98
N ASP A 126 2.28 1.88 -2.66
CA ASP A 126 1.41 2.84 -1.98
C ASP A 126 1.82 4.30 -2.21
N GLN A 127 3.12 4.57 -2.30
CA GLN A 127 3.65 5.92 -2.54
C GLN A 127 3.50 6.30 -4.01
N TYR A 128 3.66 5.34 -4.93
CA TYR A 128 3.32 5.55 -6.34
C TYR A 128 1.84 5.90 -6.51
N ILE A 129 0.94 5.23 -5.78
CA ILE A 129 -0.49 5.57 -5.74
C ILE A 129 -0.69 6.97 -5.15
N ALA A 130 -0.03 7.28 -4.03
CA ALA A 130 -0.16 8.55 -3.32
C ALA A 130 0.28 9.75 -4.16
N GLU A 131 1.35 9.63 -4.95
CA GLU A 131 1.82 10.69 -5.86
C GLU A 131 0.78 11.06 -6.92
N GLN A 132 -0.03 10.10 -7.36
CA GLN A 132 -0.99 10.28 -8.45
C GLN A 132 -2.39 10.70 -7.98
N ILE A 133 -2.89 10.11 -6.89
CA ILE A 133 -4.27 10.33 -6.42
C ILE A 133 -4.37 10.79 -4.97
N GLY A 134 -3.26 10.90 -4.24
CA GLY A 134 -3.25 11.23 -2.83
C GLY A 134 -3.79 12.63 -2.50
N ILE A 135 -3.81 13.54 -3.47
CA ILE A 135 -4.41 14.89 -3.32
C ILE A 135 -5.93 14.83 -3.09
N LYS A 136 -6.58 13.74 -3.52
CA LYS A 136 -8.05 13.57 -3.46
C LYS A 136 -8.55 13.27 -2.05
N THR A 137 -7.65 12.94 -1.12
CA THR A 137 -7.98 12.61 0.27
C THR A 137 -7.09 13.37 1.24
N ARG A 138 -7.49 13.42 2.52
CA ARG A 138 -6.75 14.13 3.57
C ARG A 138 -5.35 13.57 3.79
N PHE A 139 -5.22 12.25 3.75
CA PHE A 139 -3.95 11.57 3.84
C PHE A 139 -3.64 10.95 2.47
N PRO A 140 -2.50 11.31 1.83
CA PRO A 140 -2.11 10.70 0.56
C PRO A 140 -1.97 9.17 0.64
N SER A 141 -1.47 8.70 1.79
CA SER A 141 -1.41 7.30 2.20
C SER A 141 -1.37 7.21 3.72
N LEU A 142 -1.72 6.06 4.30
CA LEU A 142 -1.43 5.72 5.69
C LEU A 142 -0.48 4.52 5.76
N THR A 143 0.63 4.69 6.47
CA THR A 143 1.65 3.67 6.67
C THR A 143 1.52 3.14 8.11
N LEU A 144 1.05 1.90 8.24
CA LEU A 144 0.70 1.29 9.52
C LEU A 144 1.68 0.17 9.88
N GLY A 145 1.84 -0.11 11.18
CA GLY A 145 2.74 -1.15 11.66
C GLY A 145 2.27 -1.84 12.93
N VAL A 146 2.70 -3.09 13.11
CA VAL A 146 2.58 -3.84 14.37
C VAL A 146 3.97 -4.33 14.76
N ASN A 147 4.44 -3.90 15.94
CA ASN A 147 5.74 -4.26 16.52
C ASN A 147 6.94 -3.80 15.66
N THR A 148 6.76 -2.75 14.86
CA THR A 148 7.77 -2.24 13.90
C THR A 148 8.87 -1.40 14.54
N SER A 149 9.12 -1.61 15.84
CA SER A 149 10.17 -0.95 16.61
C SER A 149 10.11 0.59 16.51
N SER A 150 8.92 1.17 16.68
CA SER A 150 8.67 2.62 16.59
C SER A 150 9.01 3.21 15.22
N GLY A 151 8.65 2.50 14.15
CA GLY A 151 8.78 2.97 12.77
C GLY A 151 10.17 2.78 12.14
N LEU A 152 11.05 1.99 12.75
CA LEU A 152 12.34 1.60 12.17
C LEU A 152 12.20 0.58 11.03
N ARG A 153 11.03 -0.04 10.89
CA ARG A 153 10.67 -0.90 9.75
C ARG A 153 9.37 -0.44 9.12
N SER A 154 9.30 -0.52 7.79
CA SER A 154 8.13 -0.12 7.01
C SER A 154 8.14 -0.77 5.62
N LEU A 155 6.97 -0.81 5.00
CA LEU A 155 6.78 -1.15 3.59
C LEU A 155 6.80 0.07 2.67
N SER A 156 6.73 1.27 3.23
CA SER A 156 6.54 2.51 2.49
C SER A 156 7.87 3.24 2.29
N TRP A 157 8.18 3.56 1.04
CA TRP A 157 9.43 4.18 0.61
C TRP A 157 9.17 5.25 -0.44
N THR A 158 9.83 6.40 -0.30
CA THR A 158 9.74 7.49 -1.27
C THR A 158 10.38 7.11 -2.62
N GLY A 159 10.15 7.89 -3.68
CA GLY A 159 10.85 7.75 -4.96
C GLY A 159 12.38 7.84 -4.84
N SER A 160 12.86 8.53 -3.82
CA SER A 160 14.27 8.63 -3.47
C SER A 160 14.80 7.48 -2.58
N GLY A 161 13.98 6.48 -2.27
CA GLY A 161 14.41 5.33 -1.45
C GLY A 161 14.58 5.67 0.02
N VAL A 162 13.85 6.66 0.54
CA VAL A 162 13.82 7.00 1.97
C VAL A 162 12.64 6.30 2.63
N LEU A 163 12.91 5.64 3.76
CA LEU A 163 11.91 4.94 4.57
C LEU A 163 10.86 5.94 5.10
N ILE A 164 9.58 5.60 4.96
CA ILE A 164 8.48 6.31 5.61
C ILE A 164 8.08 5.51 6.85
N PRO A 165 8.26 6.04 8.07
CA PRO A 165 7.95 5.32 9.31
C PRO A 165 6.47 4.93 9.42
N CYS A 166 6.20 3.78 10.03
CA CYS A 166 4.86 3.36 10.39
C CYS A 166 4.31 4.11 11.61
N GLU A 167 2.99 4.32 11.64
CA GLU A 167 2.25 4.60 12.86
C GLU A 167 1.79 3.27 13.49
N GLU A 168 2.06 3.09 14.79
CA GLU A 168 1.78 1.87 15.55
C GLU A 168 0.64 2.04 16.57
N LYS A 169 0.10 3.26 16.73
CA LYS A 169 -0.94 3.57 17.69
C LYS A 169 -2.30 3.77 17.00
N PRO A 170 -3.24 2.82 17.12
CA PRO A 170 -4.60 2.99 16.63
C PRO A 170 -5.26 4.27 17.12
N SER A 171 -5.00 4.68 18.36
CA SER A 171 -5.56 5.90 18.93
C SER A 171 -5.02 7.18 18.25
N ALA A 172 -3.79 7.16 17.77
CA ALA A 172 -3.19 8.28 17.02
C ALA A 172 -3.82 8.38 15.62
N ILE A 173 -3.96 7.24 14.93
CA ILE A 173 -4.59 7.15 13.59
C ILE A 173 -6.04 7.61 13.67
N PHE A 174 -6.80 7.13 14.66
CA PHE A 174 -8.19 7.52 14.87
C PHE A 174 -8.34 9.03 15.10
N ARG A 175 -7.53 9.62 16.01
CA ARG A 175 -7.57 11.06 16.26
C ARG A 175 -7.17 11.87 15.02
N ALA A 176 -6.20 11.38 14.25
CA ALA A 176 -5.81 11.99 12.99
C ALA A 176 -6.98 12.03 11.99
N MET A 177 -7.78 10.97 11.88
CA MET A 177 -8.91 10.91 10.96
C MET A 177 -10.14 11.69 11.43
N PHE A 178 -10.48 11.64 12.73
CA PHE A 178 -11.81 12.07 13.20
C PHE A 178 -11.81 13.21 14.22
N THR A 179 -10.68 13.53 14.85
CA THR A 179 -10.63 14.61 15.86
C THR A 179 -10.22 15.93 15.22
N GLN A 180 -11.16 16.88 15.15
CA GLN A 180 -10.90 18.24 14.68
C GLN A 180 -10.25 19.07 15.79
N GLY A 181 -9.19 19.82 15.46
CA GLY A 181 -8.60 20.81 16.37
C GLY A 181 -9.50 22.03 16.57
N SER A 182 -9.24 22.81 17.61
CA SER A 182 -9.84 24.13 17.77
C SER A 182 -9.43 25.07 16.62
N PRO A 183 -10.16 26.15 16.33
CA PRO A 183 -9.77 27.12 15.30
C PRO A 183 -8.34 27.64 15.47
N ALA A 184 -7.90 27.85 16.72
CA ALA A 184 -6.53 28.26 17.02
C ALA A 184 -5.50 27.18 16.70
N GLN A 185 -5.81 25.90 16.95
CA GLN A 185 -4.94 24.77 16.62
C GLN A 185 -4.82 24.57 15.10
N ILE A 186 -5.94 24.70 14.37
CA ILE A 186 -5.98 24.64 12.90
C ILE A 186 -5.08 25.72 12.30
N GLU A 187 -5.25 26.99 12.73
CA GLU A 187 -4.43 28.08 12.20
C GLU A 187 -2.96 27.98 12.60
N ALA A 188 -2.64 27.44 13.78
CA ALA A 188 -1.27 27.15 14.17
C ALA A 188 -0.64 26.07 13.28
N GLN A 189 -1.40 25.01 12.95
CA GLN A 189 -0.95 23.95 12.07
C GLN A 189 -0.76 24.45 10.62
N VAL A 190 -1.68 25.28 10.11
CA VAL A 190 -1.53 25.93 8.79
C VAL A 190 -0.25 26.76 8.73
N ARG A 191 0.04 27.60 9.74
CA ARG A 191 1.28 28.39 9.80
C ARG A 191 2.52 27.51 9.82
N LYS A 192 2.49 26.39 10.55
CA LYS A 192 3.60 25.42 10.58
C LYS A 192 3.85 24.81 9.20
N LEU A 193 2.79 24.47 8.46
CA LEU A 193 2.89 23.95 7.10
C LEU A 193 3.46 25.00 6.13
N GLU A 194 3.01 26.25 6.22
CA GLU A 194 3.54 27.38 5.42
C GLU A 194 5.03 27.64 5.69
N GLN A 195 5.42 27.61 6.96
CA GLN A 195 6.82 27.76 7.35
C GLN A 195 7.67 26.60 6.84
N GLY A 196 7.14 25.37 6.92
CA GLY A 196 7.79 24.19 6.34
C GLY A 196 8.03 24.33 4.84
N GLN A 197 7.02 24.76 4.08
CA GLN A 197 7.15 25.04 2.64
C GLN A 197 8.23 26.08 2.36
N SER A 198 8.24 27.18 3.12
CA SER A 198 9.21 28.26 2.94
C SER A 198 10.66 27.80 3.21
N ILE A 199 10.86 26.90 4.18
CA ILE A 199 12.16 26.30 4.48
C ILE A 199 12.61 25.40 3.31
N LEU A 200 11.70 24.58 2.77
CA LEU A 200 12.01 23.68 1.64
C LEU A 200 12.35 24.48 0.38
N ASP A 201 11.62 25.55 0.08
CA ASP A 201 11.90 26.45 -1.04
C ASP A 201 13.32 27.05 -0.92
N ALA A 202 13.70 27.49 0.28
CA ALA A 202 15.03 28.04 0.55
C ALA A 202 16.14 27.00 0.38
N VAL A 203 15.92 25.79 0.90
CA VAL A 203 16.83 24.65 0.79
C VAL A 203 16.99 24.22 -0.67
N ALA A 204 15.89 24.14 -1.43
CA ALA A 204 15.91 23.82 -2.85
C ALA A 204 16.69 24.86 -3.66
N GLY A 205 16.55 26.14 -3.34
CA GLY A 205 17.34 27.23 -3.95
C GLY A 205 18.85 27.07 -3.70
N GLN A 206 19.24 26.89 -2.43
CA GLN A 206 20.65 26.71 -2.05
C GLN A 206 21.28 25.47 -2.66
N ALA A 207 20.57 24.34 -2.61
CA ALA A 207 21.04 23.11 -3.20
C ALA A 207 21.21 23.25 -4.72
N LYS A 208 20.34 24.00 -5.43
CA LYS A 208 20.44 24.19 -6.89
C LYS A 208 21.70 24.96 -7.29
N ASP A 209 22.11 25.91 -6.46
CA ASP A 209 23.37 26.62 -6.65
C ASP A 209 24.59 25.72 -6.39
N LEU A 210 24.51 24.85 -5.38
CA LEU A 210 25.53 23.84 -5.11
C LEU A 210 25.67 22.80 -6.24
N GLN A 211 24.56 22.40 -6.88
CA GLN A 211 24.58 21.47 -8.01
C GLN A 211 25.42 21.97 -9.19
N LYS A 212 25.45 23.30 -9.42
CA LYS A 212 26.22 23.92 -10.50
C LYS A 212 27.73 23.78 -10.30
N SER A 213 28.20 23.71 -9.05
CA SER A 213 29.62 23.64 -8.71
C SER A 213 30.16 22.21 -8.48
N LEU A 214 29.28 21.20 -8.46
CA LEU A 214 29.67 19.83 -8.14
C LEU A 214 30.06 18.97 -9.37
N PRO A 215 31.00 18.01 -9.19
CA PRO A 215 31.31 16.99 -10.19
C PRO A 215 30.12 16.06 -10.49
N ALA A 216 30.11 15.43 -11.67
CA ALA A 216 28.98 14.61 -12.14
C ALA A 216 28.53 13.51 -11.16
N ARG A 217 29.47 12.86 -10.48
CA ARG A 217 29.17 11.79 -9.51
C ARG A 217 28.42 12.27 -8.27
N ASP A 218 28.62 13.52 -7.86
CA ASP A 218 27.94 14.10 -6.70
C ASP A 218 26.59 14.73 -7.08
N ARG A 219 26.39 15.07 -8.36
CA ARG A 219 25.10 15.55 -8.87
C ARG A 219 24.01 14.51 -8.74
N GLU A 220 24.31 13.24 -8.99
CA GLU A 220 23.33 12.16 -8.80
C GLU A 220 22.83 12.07 -7.36
N ARG A 221 23.69 12.31 -6.35
CA ARG A 221 23.28 12.32 -4.93
C ARG A 221 22.40 13.52 -4.60
N LEU A 222 22.69 14.69 -5.17
CA LEU A 222 21.86 15.88 -4.99
C LEU A 222 20.51 15.78 -5.71
N ASP A 223 20.46 15.22 -6.91
CA ASP A 223 19.20 14.99 -7.63
C ASP A 223 18.22 14.14 -6.82
N GLN A 224 18.73 13.18 -6.06
CA GLN A 224 17.93 12.36 -5.13
C GLN A 224 17.42 13.16 -3.93
N TYR A 225 18.26 14.05 -3.39
CA TYR A 225 17.84 14.97 -2.34
C TYR A 225 16.72 15.89 -2.84
N PHE A 226 16.85 16.44 -4.06
CA PHE A 226 15.81 17.28 -4.66
C PHE A 226 14.50 16.56 -4.92
N GLY A 227 14.54 15.30 -5.36
CA GLY A 227 13.34 14.48 -5.48
C GLY A 227 12.61 14.38 -4.14
N SER A 228 13.34 14.03 -3.06
CA SER A 228 12.78 13.93 -1.70
C SER A 228 12.17 15.25 -1.20
N VAL A 229 12.82 16.37 -1.49
CA VAL A 229 12.33 17.71 -1.11
C VAL A 229 11.03 18.03 -1.85
N ARG A 230 10.95 17.75 -3.15
CA ARG A 230 9.74 17.98 -3.96
C ARG A 230 8.56 17.13 -3.50
N ASP A 231 8.81 15.86 -3.19
CA ASP A 231 7.77 14.96 -2.65
C ASP A 231 7.21 15.50 -1.33
N LEU A 232 8.07 16.05 -0.48
CA LEU A 232 7.67 16.64 0.80
C LEU A 232 6.90 17.96 0.61
N GLU A 233 7.33 18.83 -0.30
CA GLU A 233 6.61 20.07 -0.66
C GLU A 233 5.18 19.79 -1.10
N GLN A 234 4.98 18.79 -1.97
CA GLN A 234 3.66 18.39 -2.44
C GLN A 234 2.78 17.91 -1.27
N ARG A 235 3.32 17.11 -0.35
CA ARG A 235 2.60 16.66 0.84
C ARG A 235 2.22 17.81 1.77
N LEU A 236 3.11 18.79 1.96
CA LEU A 236 2.80 19.97 2.78
C LEU A 236 1.68 20.82 2.15
N ALA A 237 1.68 20.96 0.82
CA ALA A 237 0.64 21.68 0.10
C ALA A 237 -0.73 21.04 0.27
N VAL A 238 -0.81 19.72 0.06
CA VAL A 238 -2.04 18.95 0.28
C VAL A 238 -2.49 19.06 1.73
N GLY A 239 -1.58 18.85 2.69
CA GLY A 239 -1.88 18.95 4.11
C GLY A 239 -2.52 20.29 4.49
N LYS A 240 -2.02 21.40 3.91
CA LYS A 240 -2.54 22.74 4.15
C LYS A 240 -3.97 22.91 3.64
N GLU A 241 -4.26 22.44 2.42
CA GLU A 241 -5.60 22.52 1.85
C GLU A 241 -6.62 21.71 2.65
N TRP A 242 -6.21 20.57 3.18
CA TRP A 242 -7.09 19.71 3.97
C TRP A 242 -7.25 20.19 5.41
N GLU A 243 -6.28 20.88 6.01
CA GLU A 243 -6.32 21.29 7.43
C GLU A 243 -7.59 22.09 7.78
N ARG A 244 -8.06 22.93 6.85
CA ARG A 244 -9.29 23.74 7.03
C ARG A 244 -10.58 23.01 6.65
N LYS A 245 -10.51 21.88 5.94
CA LYS A 245 -11.70 21.06 5.63
C LYS A 245 -12.15 20.33 6.90
N PRO A 246 -13.46 20.20 7.15
CA PRO A 246 -13.94 19.43 8.29
C PRO A 246 -13.50 17.96 8.18
N LYS A 247 -13.22 17.34 9.31
CA LYS A 247 -13.03 15.89 9.41
C LYS A 247 -14.37 15.15 9.42
N PRO A 248 -14.40 13.90 8.92
CA PRO A 248 -15.57 13.04 9.06
C PRO A 248 -15.98 12.86 10.52
N ALA A 249 -17.26 12.56 10.77
CA ALA A 249 -17.74 12.25 12.11
C ALA A 249 -17.10 10.95 12.62
N ALA A 250 -16.71 10.94 13.90
CA ALA A 250 -16.17 9.75 14.54
C ALA A 250 -17.26 8.66 14.61
N PRO A 251 -16.99 7.44 14.12
CA PRO A 251 -17.95 6.34 14.17
C PRO A 251 -18.10 5.72 15.57
N GLY A 252 -17.29 6.16 16.54
CA GLY A 252 -17.27 5.64 17.90
C GLY A 252 -16.22 6.33 18.78
N PRO A 253 -15.92 5.81 19.97
CA PRO A 253 -14.86 6.32 20.82
C PRO A 253 -13.47 6.05 20.22
N VAL A 254 -12.47 6.81 20.66
CA VAL A 254 -11.07 6.56 20.33
C VAL A 254 -10.68 5.17 20.87
N PRO A 255 -10.05 4.29 20.07
CA PRO A 255 -9.61 2.99 20.55
C PRO A 255 -8.50 3.12 21.59
N THR A 256 -8.42 2.13 22.48
CA THR A 256 -7.34 2.01 23.46
C THR A 256 -6.13 1.35 22.81
N ASP A 257 -4.96 1.96 22.93
CA ASP A 257 -3.71 1.36 22.44
C ASP A 257 -3.29 0.19 23.34
N ILE A 258 -2.92 -0.93 22.73
CA ILE A 258 -2.38 -2.09 23.42
C ILE A 258 -0.86 -1.90 23.58
N SER A 259 -0.40 -1.89 24.83
CA SER A 259 1.00 -1.59 25.16
C SER A 259 1.93 -2.80 25.03
N THR A 260 1.43 -4.00 25.32
CA THR A 260 2.24 -5.22 25.24
C THR A 260 2.44 -5.67 23.79
N PRO A 261 3.68 -5.96 23.35
CA PRO A 261 3.92 -6.53 22.04
C PRO A 261 3.49 -8.00 21.90
N ALA A 262 3.18 -8.68 23.02
CA ALA A 262 2.75 -10.08 23.03
C ALA A 262 1.30 -10.27 22.52
N GLU A 263 0.42 -9.27 22.72
CA GLU A 263 -0.95 -9.23 22.18
C GLU A 263 -0.97 -8.86 20.68
N TYR A 264 -0.11 -9.51 19.90
CA TYR A 264 0.15 -9.21 18.49
C TYR A 264 -1.09 -9.31 17.60
N MET A 265 -1.93 -10.32 17.83
CA MET A 265 -3.16 -10.53 17.06
C MET A 265 -4.20 -9.44 17.35
N ALA A 266 -4.34 -9.01 18.62
CA ALA A 266 -5.23 -7.92 18.98
C ALA A 266 -4.78 -6.58 18.39
N LYS A 267 -3.46 -6.31 18.39
CA LYS A 267 -2.88 -5.13 17.71
C LYS A 267 -3.14 -5.17 16.20
N THR A 268 -2.95 -6.32 15.57
CA THR A 268 -3.24 -6.53 14.14
C THR A 268 -4.70 -6.24 13.82
N LYS A 269 -5.62 -6.76 14.64
CA LYS A 269 -7.06 -6.47 14.49
C LYS A 269 -7.36 -4.97 14.57
N LEU A 270 -6.79 -4.25 15.54
CA LEU A 270 -7.00 -2.81 15.66
C LEU A 270 -6.49 -2.05 14.43
N MET A 271 -5.37 -2.48 13.82
CA MET A 271 -4.87 -1.87 12.58
C MET A 271 -5.74 -2.17 11.37
N TYR A 272 -6.30 -3.38 11.27
CA TYR A 272 -7.35 -3.69 10.28
C TYR A 272 -8.59 -2.82 10.47
N ASP A 273 -9.04 -2.62 11.70
CA ASP A 273 -10.16 -1.73 12.02
C ASP A 273 -9.84 -0.29 11.58
N MET A 274 -8.61 0.20 11.82
CA MET A 274 -8.19 1.55 11.37
C MET A 274 -8.14 1.67 9.84
N ALA A 275 -7.64 0.66 9.13
CA ALA A 275 -7.63 0.65 7.67
C ALA A 275 -9.07 0.68 7.11
N ARG A 276 -9.98 -0.11 7.68
CA ARG A 276 -11.42 -0.11 7.34
C ARG A 276 -12.02 1.29 7.55
N LEU A 277 -11.83 1.89 8.72
CA LEU A 277 -12.35 3.22 9.04
C LEU A 277 -11.79 4.31 8.10
N ALA A 278 -10.51 4.20 7.72
CA ALA A 278 -9.88 5.11 6.78
C ALA A 278 -10.55 5.06 5.40
N PHE A 279 -10.94 3.87 4.97
CA PHE A 279 -11.65 3.64 3.71
C PHE A 279 -13.11 4.08 3.76
N GLU A 280 -13.85 3.72 4.81
CA GLU A 280 -15.26 4.11 5.01
C GLU A 280 -15.44 5.63 5.04
N SER A 281 -14.46 6.34 5.59
CA SER A 281 -14.50 7.80 5.72
C SER A 281 -13.85 8.56 4.56
N ASP A 282 -13.35 7.85 3.54
CA ASP A 282 -12.49 8.37 2.45
C ASP A 282 -11.34 9.27 2.99
N SER A 283 -10.82 8.93 4.18
CA SER A 283 -9.69 9.64 4.79
C SER A 283 -8.39 9.39 4.00
N THR A 284 -8.26 8.20 3.44
CA THR A 284 -7.25 7.85 2.43
C THR A 284 -7.75 6.75 1.50
N ARG A 285 -7.08 6.59 0.35
CA ARG A 285 -7.31 5.50 -0.61
C ARG A 285 -6.15 4.51 -0.69
N SER A 286 -5.09 4.72 0.08
CA SER A 286 -3.88 3.90 0.07
C SER A 286 -3.42 3.63 1.51
N VAL A 287 -3.41 2.36 1.92
CA VAL A 287 -2.96 1.94 3.24
C VAL A 287 -1.93 0.82 3.09
N THR A 288 -0.87 0.86 3.89
CA THR A 288 0.06 -0.26 4.03
C THR A 288 0.14 -0.71 5.48
N LEU A 289 0.36 -2.00 5.70
CA LEU A 289 0.50 -2.57 7.03
C LEU A 289 1.69 -3.54 7.06
N MET A 290 2.70 -3.19 7.83
CA MET A 290 3.82 -4.06 8.16
C MET A 290 3.50 -4.84 9.44
N LEU A 291 3.42 -6.16 9.35
CA LEU A 291 3.29 -7.05 10.49
C LEU A 291 4.68 -7.62 10.80
N ASP A 292 5.34 -7.09 11.84
CA ASP A 292 6.76 -7.39 12.13
C ASP A 292 6.93 -8.56 13.10
N SER A 293 6.86 -9.77 12.55
CA SER A 293 7.12 -11.06 13.19
C SER A 293 8.59 -11.22 13.62
N VAL A 294 9.56 -10.54 12.99
CA VAL A 294 10.99 -10.63 13.35
C VAL A 294 11.26 -10.10 14.75
N ASN A 295 10.62 -8.99 15.13
CA ASN A 295 10.81 -8.35 16.43
C ASN A 295 9.70 -8.68 17.43
N SER A 296 8.83 -9.63 17.10
CA SER A 296 7.72 -10.02 17.96
C SER A 296 8.17 -11.05 19.01
N PRO A 297 7.79 -10.86 20.28
CA PRO A 297 8.19 -11.73 21.39
C PRO A 297 7.41 -13.06 21.35
N VAL A 298 7.42 -13.77 22.48
CA VAL A 298 6.44 -14.84 22.73
C VAL A 298 5.04 -14.23 22.67
N LEU A 299 4.16 -14.82 21.84
CA LEU A 299 2.85 -14.28 21.56
C LEU A 299 1.79 -14.83 22.54
N GLU A 300 0.82 -13.99 22.89
CA GLU A 300 -0.37 -14.42 23.62
C GLU A 300 -1.45 -14.78 22.59
N LEU A 301 -1.78 -16.07 22.51
CA LEU A 301 -2.86 -16.58 21.68
C LEU A 301 -3.88 -17.28 22.57
N GLU A 302 -5.15 -17.02 22.31
CA GLU A 302 -6.24 -17.77 22.93
C GLU A 302 -6.12 -19.25 22.49
N ASP A 303 -6.29 -20.16 23.45
CA ASP A 303 -6.24 -21.63 23.29
C ASP A 303 -4.92 -22.26 22.84
N HIS A 304 -3.84 -21.49 22.66
CA HIS A 304 -2.54 -22.01 22.24
C HIS A 304 -1.39 -21.47 23.09
N GLU A 305 -0.57 -22.38 23.61
CA GLU A 305 0.68 -22.00 24.29
C GLU A 305 1.78 -21.76 23.24
N ILE A 306 2.29 -20.53 23.20
CA ILE A 306 3.49 -20.16 22.45
C ILE A 306 4.64 -20.04 23.45
N THR A 307 5.76 -20.70 23.16
CA THR A 307 6.88 -20.83 24.11
C THR A 307 8.15 -20.11 23.66
N GLU A 308 8.24 -19.72 22.40
CA GLU A 308 9.39 -19.03 21.81
C GLU A 308 8.93 -17.81 21.01
N GLY A 309 9.81 -16.81 20.87
CA GLY A 309 9.51 -15.64 20.04
C GLY A 309 9.32 -16.02 18.57
N TYR A 310 8.46 -15.28 17.85
CA TYR A 310 8.02 -15.63 16.50
C TYR A 310 9.22 -15.82 15.53
N HIS A 311 10.24 -14.98 15.60
CA HIS A 311 11.46 -15.17 14.81
C HIS A 311 12.15 -16.52 15.10
N ASN A 312 12.30 -16.91 16.35
CA ASN A 312 12.94 -18.18 16.70
C ASN A 312 12.08 -19.39 16.30
N LEU A 313 10.76 -19.26 16.34
CA LEU A 313 9.85 -20.28 15.78
C LEU A 313 10.07 -20.45 14.28
N SER A 314 10.26 -19.36 13.54
CA SER A 314 10.46 -19.40 12.08
C SER A 314 11.71 -20.21 11.65
N HIS A 315 12.73 -20.30 12.51
CA HIS A 315 13.87 -21.21 12.38
C HIS A 315 13.52 -22.61 12.90
N HIS A 316 12.43 -23.18 12.41
CA HIS A 316 11.83 -24.38 12.99
C HIS A 316 12.69 -25.64 12.82
N GLY A 317 13.56 -25.72 11.80
CA GLY A 317 14.45 -26.86 11.59
C GLY A 317 13.71 -28.20 11.46
N LYS A 318 12.46 -28.15 10.99
CA LYS A 318 11.48 -29.27 10.97
C LYS A 318 11.06 -29.83 12.34
N SER A 319 11.27 -29.09 13.42
CA SER A 319 10.73 -29.43 14.74
C SER A 319 9.20 -29.44 14.71
N PRO A 320 8.54 -30.58 15.01
CA PRO A 320 7.09 -30.65 15.06
C PRO A 320 6.46 -29.66 16.06
N ALA A 321 7.14 -29.42 17.19
CA ALA A 321 6.67 -28.49 18.22
C ALA A 321 6.67 -27.04 17.74
N LYS A 322 7.73 -26.61 17.03
CA LYS A 322 7.80 -25.26 16.46
C LYS A 322 6.80 -25.08 15.31
N LEU A 323 6.67 -26.11 14.47
CA LEU A 323 5.70 -26.12 13.36
C LEU A 323 4.26 -25.99 13.87
N ALA A 324 3.88 -26.71 14.93
CA ALA A 324 2.54 -26.61 15.51
C ALA A 324 2.24 -25.20 16.05
N GLN A 325 3.23 -24.56 16.69
CA GLN A 325 3.10 -23.18 17.17
C GLN A 325 2.99 -22.17 16.01
N LEU A 326 3.82 -22.30 14.97
CA LEU A 326 3.70 -21.47 13.76
C LEU A 326 2.35 -21.67 13.07
N GLN A 327 1.87 -22.90 13.00
CA GLN A 327 0.56 -23.19 12.42
C GLN A 327 -0.55 -22.45 13.18
N ALA A 328 -0.53 -22.46 14.52
CA ALA A 328 -1.51 -21.73 15.32
C ALA A 328 -1.46 -20.20 15.05
N ILE A 329 -0.26 -19.63 14.94
CA ILE A 329 -0.05 -18.21 14.62
C ILE A 329 -0.61 -17.88 13.23
N ASP A 330 -0.30 -18.69 12.23
CA ASP A 330 -0.74 -18.52 10.85
C ASP A 330 -2.27 -18.64 10.71
N GLU A 331 -2.89 -19.59 11.44
CA GLU A 331 -4.35 -19.74 11.49
C GLU A 331 -5.03 -18.50 12.09
N TRP A 332 -4.43 -17.88 13.11
CA TRP A 332 -4.92 -16.62 13.67
C TRP A 332 -4.85 -15.46 12.66
N HIS A 333 -3.78 -15.37 11.86
CA HIS A 333 -3.73 -14.41 10.76
C HIS A 333 -4.87 -14.60 9.75
N MET A 334 -5.18 -15.85 9.39
CA MET A 334 -6.29 -16.14 8.47
C MET A 334 -7.64 -15.77 9.09
N LYS A 335 -7.87 -16.05 10.39
CA LYS A 335 -9.09 -15.64 11.10
C LYS A 335 -9.26 -14.11 11.14
N LEU A 336 -8.18 -13.36 11.32
CA LEU A 336 -8.22 -11.89 11.27
C LEU A 336 -8.48 -11.37 9.86
N LEU A 337 -7.89 -12.01 8.84
CA LEU A 337 -8.10 -11.64 7.44
C LEU A 337 -9.56 -11.91 7.00
N ASP A 338 -10.12 -13.04 7.42
CA ASP A 338 -11.54 -13.35 7.28
C ASP A 338 -12.45 -12.27 7.91
N GLY A 339 -12.12 -11.84 9.12
CA GLY A 339 -12.83 -10.77 9.82
C GLY A 339 -12.76 -9.44 9.06
N LEU A 340 -11.58 -9.08 8.53
CA LEU A 340 -11.40 -7.90 7.70
C LEU A 340 -12.26 -7.97 6.43
N PHE A 341 -12.23 -9.09 5.69
CA PHE A 341 -13.04 -9.27 4.48
C PHE A 341 -14.54 -9.16 4.79
N THR A 342 -15.00 -9.82 5.86
CA THR A 342 -16.39 -9.74 6.31
C THR A 342 -16.79 -8.29 6.60
N SER A 343 -15.97 -7.58 7.39
CA SER A 343 -16.26 -6.19 7.76
C SER A 343 -16.33 -5.25 6.55
N LEU A 344 -15.50 -5.46 5.52
CA LEU A 344 -15.53 -4.66 4.30
C LEU A 344 -16.67 -5.05 3.36
N LYS A 345 -17.18 -6.28 3.43
CA LYS A 345 -18.39 -6.67 2.70
C LYS A 345 -19.66 -6.10 3.32
N ASP A 346 -19.70 -6.05 4.64
CA ASP A 346 -20.84 -5.52 5.40
C ASP A 346 -20.94 -3.99 5.29
N SER A 347 -19.80 -3.30 5.21
CA SER A 347 -19.73 -1.87 4.93
C SER A 347 -20.09 -1.57 3.48
N LYS A 348 -20.97 -0.60 3.24
CA LYS A 348 -21.41 -0.22 1.88
C LYS A 348 -21.06 1.23 1.55
N GLU A 349 -20.63 1.45 0.32
CA GLU A 349 -20.45 2.76 -0.30
C GLU A 349 -21.25 2.79 -1.60
N ASP A 350 -22.14 3.76 -1.78
CA ASP A 350 -23.05 3.86 -2.93
C ASP A 350 -23.82 2.54 -3.21
N GLY A 351 -24.25 1.87 -2.14
CA GLY A 351 -25.03 0.63 -2.21
C GLY A 351 -24.24 -0.63 -2.57
N GLN A 352 -22.92 -0.54 -2.83
CA GLN A 352 -22.06 -1.69 -3.08
C GLN A 352 -21.17 -2.00 -1.87
N PRO A 353 -20.84 -3.28 -1.62
CA PRO A 353 -19.82 -3.67 -0.63
C PRO A 353 -18.52 -2.90 -0.84
N LEU A 354 -17.92 -2.42 0.25
CA LEU A 354 -16.65 -1.68 0.20
C LEU A 354 -15.50 -2.59 -0.28
N LEU A 355 -15.58 -3.90 -0.03
CA LEU A 355 -14.63 -4.90 -0.53
C LEU A 355 -14.56 -4.89 -2.07
N ASP A 356 -15.66 -4.69 -2.78
CA ASP A 356 -15.69 -4.68 -4.26
C ASP A 356 -14.88 -3.52 -4.87
N ARG A 357 -14.56 -2.50 -4.05
CA ARG A 357 -13.76 -1.33 -4.44
C ARG A 357 -12.43 -1.22 -3.70
N THR A 358 -12.11 -2.20 -2.85
CA THR A 358 -10.88 -2.21 -2.06
C THR A 358 -10.06 -3.44 -2.42
N MET A 359 -8.88 -3.23 -3.02
CA MET A 359 -7.93 -4.31 -3.27
C MET A 359 -7.11 -4.56 -2.02
N ILE A 360 -7.09 -5.79 -1.54
CA ILE A 360 -6.29 -6.22 -0.39
C ILE A 360 -5.24 -7.20 -0.89
N LEU A 361 -3.99 -6.73 -0.96
CA LEU A 361 -2.83 -7.57 -1.20
C LEU A 361 -2.31 -8.05 0.15
N TYR A 362 -2.36 -9.36 0.37
CA TYR A 362 -1.80 -10.00 1.55
C TYR A 362 -0.72 -10.99 1.13
N GLY A 363 0.43 -10.96 1.78
CA GLY A 363 1.48 -11.94 1.51
C GLY A 363 2.67 -11.83 2.43
N SER A 364 3.78 -12.43 2.01
CA SER A 364 5.04 -12.38 2.72
C SER A 364 6.23 -12.20 1.80
N ASN A 365 7.34 -11.76 2.37
CA ASN A 365 8.64 -11.64 1.73
C ASN A 365 9.41 -12.96 1.63
N LEU A 366 9.00 -14.00 2.36
CA LEU A 366 9.63 -15.32 2.31
C LEU A 366 8.63 -16.38 1.87
N GLY A 367 9.05 -17.24 0.93
CA GLY A 367 8.36 -18.47 0.58
C GLY A 367 8.61 -19.58 1.59
N ASN A 368 9.73 -19.56 2.30
CA ASN A 368 9.97 -20.42 3.48
C ASN A 368 10.91 -19.71 4.45
N ALA A 369 10.45 -19.48 5.67
CA ALA A 369 11.18 -18.79 6.71
C ALA A 369 12.45 -19.53 7.15
N SER A 370 12.32 -20.84 7.42
CA SER A 370 13.39 -21.64 8.01
C SER A 370 14.59 -21.83 7.08
N THR A 371 14.39 -21.69 5.77
CA THR A 371 15.45 -21.77 4.76
C THR A 371 15.72 -20.44 4.07
N HIS A 372 15.12 -19.33 4.54
CA HIS A 372 15.27 -17.97 3.99
C HIS A 372 15.03 -17.85 2.48
N VAL A 373 14.07 -18.63 1.97
CA VAL A 373 13.77 -18.65 0.54
C VAL A 373 12.90 -17.44 0.17
N THR A 374 13.33 -16.66 -0.82
CA THR A 374 12.60 -15.49 -1.37
C THR A 374 11.83 -15.79 -2.66
N THR A 375 11.69 -17.08 -3.00
CA THR A 375 10.92 -17.58 -4.15
C THR A 375 9.62 -18.24 -3.68
N ASN A 376 8.63 -18.36 -4.57
CA ASN A 376 7.31 -18.95 -4.32
C ASN A 376 6.64 -18.33 -3.09
N LEU A 377 6.48 -17.01 -3.13
CA LEU A 377 5.96 -16.22 -2.02
C LEU A 377 4.46 -16.52 -1.79
N PRO A 378 4.01 -16.75 -0.55
CA PRO A 378 2.60 -16.84 -0.24
C PRO A 378 1.95 -15.48 -0.54
N THR A 379 1.02 -15.46 -1.50
CA THR A 379 0.37 -14.23 -1.97
C THR A 379 -1.12 -14.48 -2.21
N LEU A 380 -1.95 -13.54 -1.75
CA LEU A 380 -3.39 -13.51 -1.93
C LEU A 380 -3.82 -12.08 -2.30
N LEU A 381 -4.69 -11.95 -3.29
CA LEU A 381 -5.36 -10.69 -3.64
C LEU A 381 -6.86 -10.86 -3.46
N ALA A 382 -7.49 -9.99 -2.66
CA ALA A 382 -8.93 -9.97 -2.46
C ALA A 382 -9.57 -8.64 -2.90
N GLY A 383 -10.85 -8.68 -3.23
CA GLY A 383 -11.68 -7.51 -3.51
C GLY A 383 -11.26 -6.69 -4.74
N GLY A 384 -11.67 -5.43 -4.79
CA GLY A 384 -11.35 -4.51 -5.88
C GLY A 384 -12.04 -4.82 -7.21
N GLY A 385 -12.96 -5.79 -7.22
CA GLY A 385 -13.77 -6.17 -8.38
C GLY A 385 -12.98 -6.86 -9.48
N PHE A 386 -12.02 -7.71 -9.09
CA PHE A 386 -11.49 -8.74 -9.97
C PHE A 386 -12.38 -9.98 -9.95
N ARG A 387 -12.27 -10.81 -10.99
CA ARG A 387 -12.97 -12.08 -11.12
C ARG A 387 -12.25 -13.18 -10.31
N HIS A 388 -12.47 -13.13 -9.01
CA HIS A 388 -11.87 -14.02 -8.01
C HIS A 388 -12.43 -15.45 -8.03
N GLY A 389 -12.10 -16.27 -7.01
CA GLY A 389 -12.51 -17.67 -6.91
C GLY A 389 -11.59 -18.65 -7.61
N GLN A 390 -10.29 -18.35 -7.68
CA GLN A 390 -9.31 -19.17 -8.40
C GLN A 390 -7.94 -19.19 -7.73
N HIS A 391 -7.18 -20.27 -7.99
CA HIS A 391 -5.76 -20.36 -7.73
C HIS A 391 -4.98 -20.22 -9.04
N LEU A 392 -4.20 -19.15 -9.15
CA LEU A 392 -3.28 -18.91 -10.25
C LEU A 392 -1.91 -19.52 -9.91
N GLY A 393 -1.69 -20.74 -10.39
CA GLY A 393 -0.42 -21.45 -10.23
C GLY A 393 0.56 -21.17 -11.38
N PHE A 394 1.76 -20.74 -11.02
CA PHE A 394 2.89 -20.54 -11.92
C PHE A 394 4.03 -21.53 -11.60
N ASP A 395 5.07 -21.52 -12.43
CA ASP A 395 6.26 -22.35 -12.25
C ASP A 395 6.98 -21.98 -10.94
N ARG A 396 7.18 -22.97 -10.06
CA ARG A 396 7.75 -22.77 -8.71
C ARG A 396 9.29 -22.69 -8.72
N ASP A 397 9.92 -23.14 -9.79
CA ASP A 397 11.37 -23.04 -9.99
C ASP A 397 11.75 -21.77 -10.77
N ARG A 398 10.90 -21.38 -11.73
CA ARG A 398 11.02 -20.15 -12.52
C ARG A 398 9.82 -19.25 -12.27
N ASN A 399 9.86 -18.55 -11.14
CA ASN A 399 8.71 -17.79 -10.69
C ASN A 399 8.30 -16.68 -11.65
N TYR A 400 6.99 -16.49 -11.72
CA TYR A 400 6.39 -15.37 -12.43
C TYR A 400 6.61 -14.07 -11.64
N PRO A 401 6.96 -12.95 -12.28
CA PRO A 401 7.20 -11.69 -11.57
C PRO A 401 5.95 -11.22 -10.81
N LEU A 402 6.01 -11.23 -9.48
CA LEU A 402 4.96 -10.69 -8.61
C LEU A 402 4.63 -9.22 -8.92
N PRO A 403 5.58 -8.34 -9.31
CA PRO A 403 5.24 -6.97 -9.71
C PRO A 403 4.24 -6.86 -10.87
N ASN A 404 4.01 -7.92 -11.64
CA ASN A 404 2.93 -7.94 -12.64
C ASN A 404 1.54 -7.77 -12.01
N LEU A 405 1.36 -8.26 -10.76
CA LEU A 405 0.18 -8.01 -9.95
C LEU A 405 0.01 -6.53 -9.65
N PHE A 406 1.11 -5.84 -9.34
CA PHE A 406 1.09 -4.42 -9.00
C PHE A 406 0.64 -3.58 -10.19
N VAL A 407 1.08 -3.91 -11.40
CA VAL A 407 0.60 -3.27 -12.64
C VAL A 407 -0.91 -3.48 -12.82
N SER A 408 -1.42 -4.70 -12.65
CA SER A 408 -2.87 -4.98 -12.71
C SER A 408 -3.65 -4.16 -11.67
N MET A 409 -3.11 -3.98 -10.46
CA MET A 409 -3.72 -3.19 -9.41
C MET A 409 -3.72 -1.70 -9.72
N LEU A 410 -2.60 -1.14 -10.19
CA LEU A 410 -2.49 0.26 -10.60
C LEU A 410 -3.49 0.59 -11.72
N GLN A 411 -3.54 -0.24 -12.76
CA GLN A 411 -4.51 -0.09 -13.85
C GLN A 411 -5.95 -0.20 -13.33
N ARG A 412 -6.21 -1.10 -12.38
CA ARG A 412 -7.53 -1.19 -11.75
C ARG A 412 -7.89 0.08 -10.98
N MET A 413 -6.94 0.81 -10.43
CA MET A 413 -7.18 2.12 -9.80
C MET A 413 -7.37 3.27 -10.81
N GLY A 414 -7.34 2.98 -12.12
CA GLY A 414 -7.42 3.98 -13.18
C GLY A 414 -6.11 4.73 -13.40
N LEU A 415 -4.98 4.17 -12.95
CA LEU A 415 -3.65 4.74 -13.16
C LEU A 415 -3.03 4.15 -14.43
N GLU A 416 -2.56 5.01 -15.32
CA GLU A 416 -1.83 4.61 -16.52
C GLU A 416 -0.43 4.12 -16.11
N ALA A 417 -0.27 2.80 -16.02
CA ALA A 417 1.00 2.16 -15.72
C ALA A 417 1.14 0.89 -16.57
N ASP A 418 2.15 0.87 -17.44
CA ASP A 418 2.52 -0.32 -18.22
C ASP A 418 3.61 -1.15 -17.52
N ARG A 419 4.28 -0.54 -16.54
CA ARG A 419 5.35 -1.16 -15.77
C ARG A 419 5.49 -0.52 -14.39
N PHE A 420 5.73 -1.35 -13.39
CA PHE A 420 6.17 -0.99 -12.05
C PHE A 420 7.33 -1.92 -11.63
N ALA A 421 8.43 -1.35 -11.14
CA ALA A 421 9.65 -2.09 -10.78
C ALA A 421 10.10 -3.09 -11.88
N SER A 422 10.28 -4.37 -11.51
CA SER A 422 10.71 -5.48 -12.38
C SER A 422 9.56 -6.22 -13.08
N SER A 423 8.37 -5.62 -13.15
CA SER A 423 7.26 -6.18 -13.94
C SER A 423 7.58 -6.24 -15.43
N THR A 424 6.94 -7.20 -16.09
CA THR A 424 6.99 -7.48 -17.53
C THR A 424 5.63 -7.29 -18.20
N GLY A 425 4.59 -6.91 -17.44
CA GLY A 425 3.23 -6.65 -17.90
C GLY A 425 2.23 -6.77 -16.76
N THR A 426 0.98 -7.10 -17.08
CA THR A 426 -0.08 -7.40 -16.09
C THR A 426 -0.03 -8.86 -15.61
N MET A 427 -0.70 -9.14 -14.50
CA MET A 427 -0.82 -10.50 -13.96
C MET A 427 -1.69 -11.37 -14.88
N ARG A 428 -1.11 -12.43 -15.44
CA ARG A 428 -1.80 -13.34 -16.35
C ARG A 428 -2.88 -14.14 -15.60
N GLY A 429 -4.08 -14.20 -16.18
CA GLY A 429 -5.22 -14.95 -15.62
C GLY A 429 -6.03 -14.20 -14.56
N LEU A 430 -5.59 -13.00 -14.17
CA LEU A 430 -6.36 -12.13 -13.28
C LEU A 430 -7.23 -11.17 -14.10
N GLU A 431 -8.52 -11.46 -14.18
CA GLU A 431 -9.49 -10.70 -14.98
C GLU A 431 -10.34 -9.77 -14.10
N LEU A 432 -10.98 -8.78 -14.72
CA LEU A 432 -11.97 -7.93 -14.04
C LEU A 432 -13.32 -8.67 -13.94
N ALA A 433 -14.07 -8.41 -12.85
CA ALA A 433 -15.39 -9.01 -12.62
C ALA A 433 -16.43 -8.56 -13.65
#